data_AF-A0A5E7IH18-F1
#
_entry.id   AF-A0A5E7IH18-F1
#
_cell.length_a   1.000
_cell.length_b   1.000
_cell.length_c   1.000
_cell.angle_alpha   90.00
_cell.angle_beta   90.00
_cell.angle_gamma   90.00
#
_symmetry.space_group_name_H-M   'P 1'
#
loop_
_entity.id
_entity.type
_entity.pdbx_description
1 polymer ?
#
loop_
_entity_poly.entity_id
_entity_poly.type
_entity_poly.pdbx_seq_one_letter_code
_entity_poly.pdbx_strand_id
1 'polypeptide(L)'
;MHAFQANPEPNPCFVRITGTQRQRFIEFEFSVGDPELSVEMIMPVQAFEEFCARHDARQLSAEQVAQVEYERLKWRFGEPGITE
;
A
#
# COMPACT_ATOMS: atom_id res chain seq x y z
N MET A 1 11.59 34.72 -0.68
CA MET A 1 11.26 33.91 -1.87
C MET A 1 11.94 32.56 -1.71
N HIS A 2 11.23 31.55 -1.20
CA HIS A 2 11.77 30.19 -1.17
C HIS A 2 11.38 29.49 -2.46
N ALA A 3 12.39 29.10 -3.24
CA ALA A 3 12.19 28.31 -4.45
C ALA A 3 11.67 26.92 -4.06
N PHE A 4 10.47 26.58 -4.52
CA PHE A 4 9.91 25.24 -4.40
C PHE A 4 10.59 24.36 -5.46
N GLN A 5 11.84 23.94 -5.20
CA GLN A 5 12.45 22.88 -5.98
C GLN A 5 12.00 21.54 -5.38
N ALA A 6 10.83 21.06 -5.81
CA ALA A 6 10.51 19.65 -5.72
C ALA A 6 10.70 19.08 -7.11
N ASN A 7 11.84 18.44 -7.34
CA ASN A 7 11.96 17.44 -8.39
C ASN A 7 11.12 16.25 -7.86
N PRO A 8 9.92 15.96 -8.41
CA PRO A 8 9.10 14.90 -7.84
C PRO A 8 9.66 13.59 -8.33
N GLU A 9 10.62 13.01 -7.59
CA GLU A 9 10.79 11.57 -7.65
C GLU A 9 9.40 10.94 -7.44
N PRO A 10 8.94 10.06 -8.34
CA PRO A 10 7.59 9.51 -8.22
C PRO A 10 7.46 8.79 -6.88
N ASN A 11 6.35 9.05 -6.17
CA ASN A 11 6.08 8.41 -4.89
C ASN A 11 6.13 6.88 -5.05
N PRO A 12 6.79 6.14 -4.14
CA PRO A 12 6.88 4.69 -4.25
C PRO A 12 5.49 4.07 -4.17
N CYS A 13 5.21 3.10 -5.02
CA CYS A 13 3.95 2.38 -5.02
C CYS A 13 4.13 1.02 -4.33
N PHE A 14 3.16 0.62 -3.51
CA PHE A 14 3.20 -0.65 -2.79
C PHE A 14 1.95 -1.48 -3.08
N VAL A 15 2.13 -2.80 -3.06
CA VAL A 15 1.04 -3.77 -3.17
C VAL A 15 1.12 -4.78 -2.03
N ARG A 16 -0.04 -5.18 -1.52
CA ARG A 16 -0.17 -6.25 -0.52
C ARG A 16 -1.29 -7.19 -0.94
N ILE A 17 -0.95 -8.42 -1.31
CA ILE A 17 -1.95 -9.43 -1.69
C ILE A 17 -2.70 -9.86 -0.43
N THR A 18 -4.02 -9.71 -0.45
CA THR A 18 -4.91 -10.06 0.67
C THR A 18 -5.64 -11.37 0.42
N GLY A 19 -5.76 -11.81 -0.84
CA GLY A 19 -6.45 -13.04 -1.19
C GLY A 19 -6.38 -13.39 -2.67
N THR A 20 -6.94 -14.56 -3.01
CA THR A 20 -7.15 -14.97 -4.40
C THR A 20 -8.53 -15.60 -4.56
N GLN A 21 -9.24 -15.28 -5.65
CA GLN A 21 -10.52 -15.91 -5.95
C GLN A 21 -10.40 -16.89 -7.11
N ARG A 22 -10.68 -18.17 -6.82
CA ARG A 22 -10.70 -19.27 -7.80
C ARG A 22 -9.42 -19.34 -8.66
N GLN A 23 -8.29 -18.86 -8.13
CA GLN A 23 -7.01 -18.72 -8.85
C GLN A 23 -7.08 -17.88 -10.14
N ARG A 24 -8.14 -17.08 -10.32
CA ARG A 24 -8.34 -16.21 -11.50
C ARG A 24 -8.21 -14.74 -11.18
N PHE A 25 -8.48 -14.37 -9.93
CA PHE A 25 -8.40 -12.99 -9.46
C PHE A 25 -7.48 -12.89 -8.25
N ILE A 26 -6.76 -11.77 -8.17
CA ILE A 26 -5.96 -11.36 -7.03
C ILE A 26 -6.72 -10.25 -6.31
N GLU A 27 -6.95 -10.43 -5.03
CA GLU A 27 -7.38 -9.38 -4.11
C GLU A 27 -6.12 -8.78 -3.50
N PHE A 28 -6.00 -7.46 -3.53
CA PHE A 28 -4.83 -6.77 -3.02
C PHE A 28 -5.17 -5.36 -2.57
N GLU A 29 -4.36 -4.83 -1.68
CA GLU A 29 -4.31 -3.41 -1.35
C GLU A 29 -3.21 -2.73 -2.16
N PHE A 30 -3.47 -1.49 -2.60
CA PHE A 30 -2.51 -0.64 -3.31
C PHE A 30 -2.35 0.70 -2.59
N SER A 31 -1.12 1.16 -2.42
CA SER A 31 -0.81 2.44 -1.79
C SER A 31 0.29 3.19 -2.53
N VAL A 32 0.32 4.51 -2.37
CA VAL A 32 1.27 5.42 -3.03
C VAL A 32 1.88 6.33 -1.97
N GLY A 33 3.20 6.27 -1.83
CA GLY A 33 3.96 7.02 -0.83
C GLY A 33 3.85 6.41 0.57
N ASP A 34 2.62 6.27 1.07
CA ASP A 34 2.32 5.79 2.42
C ASP A 34 1.61 4.43 2.41
N PRO A 35 2.27 3.34 2.86
CA PRO A 35 1.68 2.01 2.97
C PRO A 35 0.40 1.90 3.79
N GLU A 36 0.16 2.80 4.75
CA GLU A 36 -1.03 2.78 5.60
C GLU A 36 -2.28 3.30 4.86
N LEU A 37 -2.09 4.21 3.90
CA LEU A 37 -3.15 4.78 3.06
C LEU A 37 -3.30 3.97 1.77
N SER A 38 -4.04 2.87 1.86
CA SER A 38 -4.27 1.96 0.73
C SER A 38 -5.73 1.94 0.25
N VAL A 39 -5.90 1.56 -1.02
CA VAL A 39 -7.19 1.19 -1.62
C VAL A 39 -7.25 -0.32 -1.81
N GLU A 40 -8.39 -0.93 -1.48
CA GLU A 40 -8.65 -2.34 -1.75
C GLU A 40 -9.10 -2.55 -3.19
N MET A 41 -8.49 -3.53 -3.87
CA MET A 41 -8.71 -3.80 -5.28
C MET A 41 -8.81 -5.31 -5.55
N ILE A 42 -9.49 -5.66 -6.64
CA ILE A 42 -9.52 -7.01 -7.18
C ILE A 42 -9.34 -6.97 -8.70
N MET A 43 -8.43 -7.77 -9.25
CA MET A 43 -8.17 -7.84 -10.68
C MET A 43 -7.88 -9.28 -11.13
N PRO A 44 -8.11 -9.63 -12.41
CA PRO A 44 -7.57 -10.85 -12.99
C PRO A 44 -6.03 -10.91 -12.84
N VAL A 45 -5.47 -12.12 -12.71
CA VAL A 45 -4.02 -12.31 -12.48
C VAL A 45 -3.16 -11.53 -13.48
N GLN A 46 -3.44 -11.66 -14.78
CA GLN A 46 -2.67 -10.96 -15.82
C GLN A 46 -2.76 -9.43 -15.69
N ALA A 47 -3.95 -8.90 -15.38
CA ALA A 47 -4.13 -7.45 -15.22
C ALA A 47 -3.41 -6.93 -13.97
N PHE A 48 -3.35 -7.73 -12.91
CA PHE A 48 -2.57 -7.41 -11.71
C PHE A 48 -1.06 -7.35 -11.99
N GLU A 49 -0.52 -8.28 -12.78
CA GLU A 49 0.90 -8.28 -13.19
C GLU A 49 1.23 -7.04 -14.03
N GLU A 50 0.40 -6.72 -15.02
CA GLU A 50 0.53 -5.50 -15.85
C GLU A 50 0.42 -4.22 -15.01
N PHE A 51 -0.47 -4.21 -14.01
CA PHE A 51 -0.63 -3.11 -13.06
C PHE A 51 0.64 -2.91 -12.23
N CYS A 52 1.19 -3.97 -11.65
CA CYS A 52 2.44 -3.91 -10.88
C CYS A 52 3.59 -3.34 -11.72
N ALA A 53 3.74 -3.81 -12.96
CA ALA A 53 4.78 -3.35 -13.87
C ALA A 53 4.61 -1.87 -14.25
N ARG A 54 3.37 -1.42 -14.49
CA ARG A 54 3.08 -0.02 -14.86
C ARG A 54 3.41 0.97 -13.74
N HIS A 55 3.19 0.57 -12.49
CA HIS A 55 3.35 1.44 -11.32
C HIS A 55 4.69 1.25 -10.59
N ASP A 56 5.59 0.39 -11.08
CA ASP A 56 6.78 -0.08 -10.33
C ASP A 56 6.40 -0.50 -8.90
N ALA A 57 5.26 -1.18 -8.76
CA ALA A 57 4.68 -1.43 -7.44
C ALA A 57 5.42 -2.58 -6.75
N ARG A 58 5.84 -2.34 -5.50
CA ARG A 58 6.66 -3.27 -4.72
C ARG A 58 5.82 -3.97 -3.66
N GLN A 59 6.07 -5.25 -3.44
CA GLN A 59 5.45 -5.94 -2.31
C GLN A 59 6.04 -5.43 -1.00
N LEU A 60 5.17 -5.22 -0.01
CA LEU A 60 5.61 -4.95 1.35
C LEU A 60 6.36 -6.16 1.91
N SER A 61 7.48 -5.92 2.59
CA SER A 61 8.14 -6.94 3.40
C SER A 61 7.25 -7.35 4.57
N ALA A 62 7.52 -8.52 5.16
CA ALA A 62 6.78 -9.01 6.31
C ALA A 62 6.80 -8.02 7.50
N GLU A 63 7.93 -7.34 7.71
CA GLU A 63 8.08 -6.31 8.75
C GLU A 63 7.19 -5.09 8.46
N GLN A 64 7.18 -4.60 7.22
CA GLN A 64 6.32 -3.48 6.82
C GLN A 64 4.83 -3.82 6.94
N VAL A 65 4.45 -5.05 6.59
CA VAL A 65 3.08 -5.54 6.81
C VAL A 65 2.73 -5.51 8.30
N ALA A 66 3.61 -6.03 9.17
CA ALA A 66 3.38 -6.02 10.61
C ALA A 66 3.23 -4.59 11.17
N GLN A 67 4.02 -3.63 10.67
CA GLN A 67 3.91 -2.23 11.05
C GLN A 67 2.55 -1.65 10.64
N VAL A 68 2.14 -1.83 9.38
CA VAL A 68 0.83 -1.34 8.89
C VAL A 68 -0.33 -1.91 9.70
N GLU A 69 -0.27 -3.21 10.04
CA GLU A 69 -1.31 -3.86 10.84
C GLU A 69 -1.33 -3.33 12.29
N TYR A 70 -0.16 -3.10 12.91
CA TYR A 70 -0.07 -2.48 14.24
C TYR A 70 -0.66 -1.07 14.26
N GLU A 71 -0.33 -0.27 13.26
CA GLU A 71 -0.85 1.09 13.10
C GLU A 71 -2.38 1.08 12.94
N ARG A 72 -2.94 0.20 12.09
CA ARG A 72 -4.39 0.01 11.96
C ARG A 72 -5.08 -0.39 13.26
N LEU A 73 -4.42 -1.19 14.11
CA LEU A 73 -4.98 -1.59 15.41
C LEU A 73 -5.15 -0.37 16.34
N LYS A 74 -4.21 0.59 16.34
CA LYS A 74 -4.32 1.82 17.14
C LYS A 74 -5.58 2.61 16.75
N TRP A 75 -5.81 2.77 15.46
CA TRP A 75 -7.00 3.47 14.94
C TRP A 75 -8.32 2.72 15.18
N ARG A 76 -8.30 1.37 15.17
CA ARG A 76 -9.51 0.56 15.40
C ARG A 76 -10.01 0.59 16.85
N PHE A 77 -9.11 0.70 17.81
CA PHE A 77 -9.44 0.70 19.24
C PHE A 77 -9.48 2.09 19.87
N GLY A 78 -9.25 3.15 19.08
CA GLY A 78 -9.32 4.52 19.54
C GLY A 78 -8.28 4.85 20.61
N GLU A 79 -7.16 4.13 20.66
CA GLU A 79 -6.01 4.52 21.46
C GLU A 79 -5.40 5.74 20.77
N PRO A 80 -5.51 6.96 21.34
CA PRO A 80 -4.87 8.13 20.75
C PRO A 80 -3.37 7.83 20.66
N GLY A 81 -2.83 7.94 19.44
CA GLY A 81 -1.40 7.82 19.23
C GLY A 81 -0.69 8.90 20.05
N ILE A 82 -0.03 8.47 21.12
CA ILE A 82 0.98 9.19 21.91
C ILE A 82 0.45 10.44 22.65
N THR A 83 0.31 10.33 23.97
CA THR A 83 0.35 11.51 24.87
C THR A 83 1.79 12.03 24.91
N GLU A 84 1.93 13.35 24.77
CA GLU A 84 3.16 14.19 24.72
C GLU A 84 4.43 13.66 25.41
#